data_AF-A0A540M3M6-F1
#
_entry.id   AF-A0A540M3M6-F1
#
_cell.length_a   1.000
_cell.length_b   1.000
_cell.length_c   1.000
_cell.angle_alpha   90.00
_cell.angle_beta   90.00
_cell.angle_gamma   90.00
#
_symmetry.space_group_name_H-M   'P 1'
#
loop_
_entity.id
_entity.type
_entity.pdbx_description
1 polymer ?
#
loop_
_entity_poly.entity_id
_entity_poly.type
_entity_poly.pdbx_seq_one_letter_code
_entity_poly.pdbx_strand_id
1 'polypeptide(L)'
;MHDGRSKEHLSNVFKKAVHISYKLVGEAYPNRPESVLQGLSVPEGAGHDESIQETFVKYVKSDDWDTAINFLRQHPQAASARVSSNGTALHYAIEKSCSVRIIQELVELMAMEHLEIQNWIGFTAFDCLIILFPERVEVAECMVKKNPDLLLKSEMALVVVAQGHTKGERMARYLYSLTRPETIKVIDAAQLIFDGFRLHRFDLAWDLIQRYPKLAMATDKNDNIPLVTLASNRFAFKSGRPLHLWEKLIYHG
;
A
#
# COMPACT_ATOMS: atom_id res chain seq x y z
N MET A 1 16.31 -44.50 21.12
CA MET A 1 16.13 -43.11 21.58
C MET A 1 16.75 -42.15 20.56
N HIS A 2 16.04 -41.72 19.51
CA HIS A 2 16.58 -40.74 18.55
C HIS A 2 15.55 -39.76 17.92
N ASP A 3 14.28 -39.75 18.38
CA ASP A 3 13.22 -38.95 17.74
C ASP A 3 12.95 -37.57 18.41
N GLY A 4 13.54 -37.29 19.58
CA GLY A 4 13.30 -36.04 20.32
C GLY A 4 13.99 -34.81 19.72
N ARG A 5 15.25 -34.95 19.27
CA ARG A 5 16.04 -33.82 18.72
C ARG A 5 15.52 -33.31 17.38
N SER A 6 14.90 -34.16 16.55
CA SER A 6 14.39 -33.77 15.23
C SER A 6 13.13 -32.90 15.34
N LYS A 7 12.22 -33.25 16.26
CA LYS A 7 10.98 -32.49 16.52
C LYS A 7 11.26 -31.14 17.21
N GLU A 8 12.19 -31.10 18.15
CA GLU A 8 12.63 -29.82 18.76
C GLU A 8 13.35 -28.92 17.75
N HIS A 9 14.17 -29.49 16.86
CA HIS A 9 14.84 -28.74 15.81
C HIS A 9 13.82 -28.14 14.82
N LEU A 10 12.86 -28.93 14.34
CA LEU A 10 11.80 -28.45 13.45
C LEU A 10 10.90 -27.41 14.12
N SER A 11 10.54 -27.59 15.40
CA SER A 11 9.77 -26.61 16.18
C SER A 11 10.52 -25.29 16.37
N ASN A 12 11.82 -25.34 16.64
CA ASN A 12 12.66 -24.15 16.76
C ASN A 12 12.89 -23.46 15.42
N VAL A 13 13.02 -24.21 14.32
CA VAL A 13 13.08 -23.65 12.96
C VAL A 13 11.77 -22.95 12.61
N PHE A 14 10.61 -23.56 12.93
CA PHE A 14 9.30 -22.97 12.67
C PHE A 14 9.08 -21.69 13.49
N LYS A 15 9.40 -21.70 14.79
CA LYS A 15 9.32 -20.51 15.64
C LYS A 15 10.26 -19.40 15.18
N LYS A 16 11.46 -19.75 14.73
CA LYS A 16 12.43 -18.79 14.20
C LYS A 16 11.98 -18.21 12.85
N ALA A 17 11.34 -19.01 12.00
CA ALA A 17 10.77 -18.57 10.73
C ALA A 17 9.62 -17.57 10.95
N VAL A 18 8.66 -17.91 11.81
CA VAL A 18 7.55 -17.00 12.19
C VAL A 18 8.09 -15.70 12.78
N HIS A 19 9.12 -15.76 13.62
CA HIS A 19 9.74 -14.57 14.21
C HIS A 19 10.48 -13.69 13.20
N ILE A 20 10.96 -14.24 12.06
CA ILE A 20 11.63 -13.46 11.01
C ILE A 20 10.62 -12.82 10.06
N SER A 21 9.52 -13.49 9.74
CA SER A 21 8.52 -13.01 8.76
C SER A 21 7.92 -11.65 9.13
N TYR A 22 7.76 -11.36 10.42
CA TYR A 22 7.21 -10.09 10.90
C TYR A 22 8.24 -9.00 11.19
N LYS A 23 9.54 -9.29 11.05
CA LYS A 23 10.60 -8.27 11.16
C LYS A 23 10.66 -7.41 9.92
N LEU A 24 11.18 -6.20 10.08
CA LEU A 24 11.58 -5.37 8.95
C LEU A 24 12.72 -6.05 8.18
N VAL A 25 12.77 -5.89 6.86
CA VAL A 25 13.83 -6.43 6.01
C VAL A 25 15.21 -6.02 6.53
N GLY A 26 15.37 -4.76 6.93
CA GLY A 26 16.61 -4.23 7.51
C GLY A 26 16.98 -4.84 8.86
N GLU A 27 16.02 -5.34 9.64
CA GLU A 27 16.29 -6.02 10.92
C GLU A 27 16.59 -7.51 10.73
N ALA A 28 15.90 -8.16 9.79
CA ALA A 28 16.13 -9.56 9.44
C ALA A 28 17.45 -9.77 8.69
N TYR A 29 17.88 -8.77 7.91
CA TYR A 29 19.07 -8.80 7.05
C TYR A 29 19.88 -7.50 7.22
N PRO A 30 20.65 -7.37 8.31
CA PRO A 30 21.20 -6.08 8.74
C PRO A 30 22.36 -5.56 7.88
N ASN A 31 22.23 -4.30 7.49
CA ASN A 31 23.28 -3.30 7.26
C ASN A 31 22.82 -2.01 8.01
N ARG A 32 23.67 -1.39 8.84
CA ARG A 32 23.33 -0.39 9.92
C ARG A 32 23.76 1.06 9.57
N PRO A 33 23.43 2.16 10.33
CA PRO A 33 22.38 2.47 11.37
C PRO A 33 21.53 3.77 11.08
N GLU A 34 20.24 3.95 11.48
CA GLU A 34 19.49 4.32 12.75
C GLU A 34 19.06 5.82 12.94
N SER A 35 17.76 6.07 13.24
CA SER A 35 17.16 6.87 14.38
C SER A 35 15.68 7.30 14.11
N VAL A 36 14.65 6.96 14.92
CA VAL A 36 14.00 7.48 16.17
C VAL A 36 13.23 8.83 16.08
N LEU A 37 11.90 8.86 16.37
CA LEU A 37 11.21 9.64 17.43
C LEU A 37 9.65 9.58 17.37
N GLN A 38 9.01 10.00 18.48
CA GLN A 38 7.64 9.70 18.94
C GLN A 38 6.85 10.98 19.33
N GLY A 39 5.57 11.05 18.95
CA GLY A 39 4.37 11.53 19.68
C GLY A 39 4.13 13.02 20.08
N LEU A 40 2.91 13.54 19.85
CA LEU A 40 1.95 14.10 20.87
C LEU A 40 0.72 14.83 20.23
N SER A 41 -0.37 14.95 21.02
CA SER A 41 -1.77 15.36 20.72
C SER A 41 -2.23 16.67 21.41
N VAL A 42 -3.30 17.33 20.94
CA VAL A 42 -4.01 18.49 21.60
C VAL A 42 -5.53 18.52 21.20
N PRO A 43 -6.47 19.13 22.00
CA PRO A 43 -7.91 18.80 21.99
C PRO A 43 -8.86 19.83 21.31
N GLU A 44 -10.15 19.44 21.22
CA GLU A 44 -11.28 20.14 20.59
C GLU A 44 -12.09 21.07 21.53
N GLY A 45 -12.68 22.13 20.96
CA GLY A 45 -13.75 22.93 21.56
C GLY A 45 -14.89 23.14 20.55
N ALA A 46 -16.12 22.77 20.93
CA ALA A 46 -17.31 22.78 20.07
C ALA A 46 -18.37 23.76 20.59
N GLY A 47 -18.96 24.54 19.68
CA GLY A 47 -20.11 25.40 19.99
C GLY A 47 -20.64 26.22 18.81
N HIS A 48 -19.82 26.52 17.81
CA HIS A 48 -20.24 27.24 16.58
C HIS A 48 -20.06 26.44 15.28
N ASP A 49 -19.38 25.29 15.35
CA ASP A 49 -18.87 24.57 14.17
C ASP A 49 -19.89 23.58 13.57
N GLU A 50 -20.85 23.11 14.37
CA GLU A 50 -21.80 22.05 14.00
C GLU A 50 -22.70 22.44 12.81
N SER A 51 -23.19 23.68 12.75
CA SER A 51 -24.03 24.17 11.65
C SER A 51 -23.29 24.26 10.30
N ILE A 52 -21.99 24.58 10.33
CA ILE A 52 -21.16 24.71 9.13
C ILE A 52 -20.84 23.32 8.57
N GLN A 53 -20.43 22.40 9.45
CA GLN A 53 -20.13 21.02 9.07
C GLN A 53 -21.35 20.31 8.50
N GLU A 54 -22.53 20.43 9.13
CA GLU A 54 -23.79 19.85 8.62
C GLU A 54 -24.16 20.37 7.23
N THR A 55 -24.01 21.68 7.00
CA THR A 55 -24.30 22.30 5.71
C THR A 55 -23.37 21.78 4.61
N PHE A 56 -22.07 21.71 4.90
CA PHE A 56 -21.09 21.12 3.97
C PHE A 56 -21.42 19.65 3.65
N VAL A 57 -21.70 18.84 4.68
CA VAL A 57 -22.06 17.42 4.53
C VAL A 57 -23.31 17.24 3.67
N LYS A 58 -24.29 18.15 3.77
CA LYS A 58 -25.49 18.14 2.93
C LYS A 58 -25.14 18.32 1.45
N TYR A 59 -24.28 19.28 1.09
CA TYR A 59 -23.86 19.48 -0.29
C TYR A 59 -23.08 18.29 -0.85
N VAL A 60 -22.20 17.69 -0.04
CA VAL A 60 -21.46 16.48 -0.44
C VAL A 60 -22.41 15.31 -0.69
N LYS A 61 -23.40 15.09 0.19
CA LYS A 61 -24.39 14.00 0.04
C LYS A 61 -25.34 14.20 -1.14
N SER A 62 -25.56 15.44 -1.57
CA SER A 62 -26.37 15.74 -2.76
C SER A 62 -25.59 15.68 -4.08
N ASP A 63 -24.30 15.31 -4.04
CA ASP A 63 -23.40 15.28 -5.20
C ASP A 63 -23.20 16.65 -5.88
N ASP A 64 -23.50 17.74 -5.14
CA ASP A 64 -23.32 19.12 -5.60
C ASP A 64 -21.90 19.59 -5.24
N TRP A 65 -20.92 19.05 -5.96
CA TRP A 65 -19.51 19.28 -5.69
C TRP A 65 -19.08 20.72 -5.93
N ASP A 66 -19.67 21.43 -6.90
CA ASP A 66 -19.33 22.83 -7.15
C ASP A 66 -19.74 23.70 -5.95
N THR A 67 -20.94 23.49 -5.39
CA THR A 67 -21.38 24.18 -4.18
C THR A 67 -20.56 23.72 -2.97
N ALA A 68 -20.30 22.43 -2.81
CA ALA A 68 -19.52 21.89 -1.69
C ALA A 68 -18.09 22.47 -1.65
N ILE A 69 -17.41 22.52 -2.80
CA ILE A 69 -16.06 23.08 -2.93
C ILE A 69 -16.05 24.59 -2.66
N ASN A 70 -17.01 25.34 -3.21
CA ASN A 70 -17.12 26.78 -2.96
C ASN A 70 -17.41 27.09 -1.49
N PHE A 71 -18.24 26.27 -0.84
CA PHE A 71 -18.50 26.37 0.58
C PHE A 71 -17.24 26.07 1.40
N LEU A 72 -16.50 25.02 1.04
CA LEU A 72 -15.27 24.63 1.72
C LEU A 72 -14.17 25.70 1.62
N ARG A 73 -14.08 26.41 0.48
CA ARG A 73 -13.18 27.57 0.33
C ARG A 73 -13.49 28.69 1.33
N GLN A 74 -14.76 28.89 1.67
CA GLN A 74 -15.21 29.91 2.62
C GLN A 74 -15.13 29.44 4.06
N HIS A 75 -15.25 28.13 4.29
CA HIS A 75 -15.25 27.52 5.61
C HIS A 75 -14.32 26.29 5.67
N PRO A 76 -12.98 26.49 5.65
CA PRO A 76 -12.00 25.40 5.61
C PRO A 76 -12.11 24.43 6.79
N GLN A 77 -12.62 24.88 7.93
CA GLN A 77 -12.84 24.03 9.11
C GLN A 77 -13.86 22.91 8.86
N ALA A 78 -14.71 23.02 7.84
CA ALA A 78 -15.65 21.97 7.46
C ALA A 78 -14.96 20.75 6.80
N ALA A 79 -13.68 20.86 6.42
CA ALA A 79 -12.93 19.81 5.73
C ALA A 79 -12.81 18.50 6.52
N SER A 80 -12.79 18.58 7.86
CA SER A 80 -12.73 17.42 8.76
C SER A 80 -14.09 16.79 9.02
N ALA A 81 -15.19 17.40 8.56
CA ALA A 81 -16.55 16.93 8.82
C ALA A 81 -16.75 15.49 8.33
N ARG A 82 -17.41 14.69 9.17
CA ARG A 82 -17.76 13.31 8.82
C ARG A 82 -19.05 13.29 8.01
N VAL A 83 -18.94 12.86 6.75
CA VAL A 83 -20.09 12.75 5.86
C VAL A 83 -20.97 11.58 6.27
N SER A 84 -20.38 10.43 6.61
CA SER A 84 -21.09 9.25 7.11
C SER A 84 -20.14 8.30 7.84
N SER A 85 -20.52 7.04 7.99
CA SER A 85 -19.57 5.95 8.30
C SER A 85 -18.31 6.03 7.44
N ASN A 86 -18.44 6.46 6.19
CA ASN A 86 -17.39 6.44 5.18
C ASN A 86 -16.25 7.42 5.43
N GLY A 87 -16.36 8.31 6.43
CA GLY A 87 -15.30 9.25 6.79
C GLY A 87 -15.56 10.66 6.27
N THR A 88 -14.51 11.35 5.82
CA THR A 88 -14.56 12.73 5.31
C THR A 88 -15.16 12.82 3.90
N ALA A 89 -15.36 14.04 3.40
CA ALA A 89 -15.77 14.27 2.01
C ALA A 89 -14.81 13.66 0.98
N LEU A 90 -13.51 13.57 1.29
CA LEU A 90 -12.52 12.95 0.41
C LEU A 90 -12.73 11.44 0.26
N HIS A 91 -13.08 10.74 1.34
CA HIS A 91 -13.44 9.32 1.27
C HIS A 91 -14.67 9.14 0.40
N TYR A 92 -15.71 9.95 0.64
CA TYR A 92 -16.95 9.90 -0.12
C TYR A 92 -16.71 10.13 -1.62
N ALA A 93 -15.88 11.14 -1.98
CA ALA A 93 -15.53 11.43 -3.37
C ALA A 93 -14.82 10.25 -4.05
N ILE A 94 -13.91 9.58 -3.34
CA ILE A 94 -13.22 8.39 -3.85
C ILE A 94 -14.22 7.25 -4.04
N GLU A 95 -14.99 6.89 -3.02
CA GLU A 95 -15.96 5.80 -3.10
C GLU A 95 -17.04 6.01 -4.18
N LYS A 96 -17.43 7.25 -4.43
CA LYS A 96 -18.34 7.62 -5.53
C LYS A 96 -17.67 7.71 -6.90
N SER A 97 -16.37 7.43 -6.98
CA SER A 97 -15.59 7.51 -8.21
C SER A 97 -15.65 8.90 -8.86
N CYS A 98 -15.76 9.97 -8.05
CA CYS A 98 -15.80 11.35 -8.54
C CYS A 98 -14.60 11.66 -9.43
N SER A 99 -14.73 12.69 -10.27
CA SER A 99 -13.66 13.06 -11.20
C SER A 99 -12.35 13.38 -10.48
N VAL A 100 -11.22 13.11 -11.13
CA VAL A 100 -9.87 13.44 -10.62
C VAL A 100 -9.78 14.90 -10.19
N ARG A 101 -10.40 15.82 -10.96
CA ARG A 101 -10.47 17.26 -10.64
C ARG A 101 -11.09 17.51 -9.27
N ILE A 102 -12.27 16.95 -9.00
CA ILE A 102 -12.98 17.14 -7.73
C ILE A 102 -12.13 16.63 -6.56
N ILE A 103 -11.52 15.45 -6.71
CA ILE A 103 -10.70 14.85 -5.66
C ILE A 103 -9.46 15.72 -5.38
N GLN A 104 -8.77 16.20 -6.42
CA GLN A 104 -7.61 17.08 -6.26
C GLN A 104 -7.98 18.42 -5.64
N GLU A 105 -9.10 19.04 -6.02
CA GLU A 105 -9.59 20.27 -5.38
C GLU A 105 -9.88 20.06 -3.89
N LEU A 106 -10.46 18.92 -3.49
CA LEU A 106 -10.63 18.58 -2.07
C LEU A 106 -9.27 18.47 -1.35
N VAL A 107 -8.31 17.75 -1.93
CA VAL A 107 -6.96 17.58 -1.35
C VAL A 107 -6.27 18.93 -1.15
N GLU A 108 -6.42 19.86 -2.09
CA GLU A 108 -5.85 21.20 -2.00
C GLU A 108 -6.45 22.01 -0.85
N LEU A 109 -7.77 21.91 -0.66
CA LEU A 109 -8.52 22.65 0.37
C LEU A 109 -8.42 22.05 1.77
N MET A 110 -8.09 20.76 1.89
CA MET A 110 -7.91 20.10 3.17
C MET A 110 -6.57 20.47 3.82
N ALA A 111 -6.54 20.52 5.15
CA ALA A 111 -5.30 20.56 5.91
C ALA A 111 -4.61 19.18 5.86
N MET A 112 -3.30 19.13 6.12
CA MET A 112 -2.54 17.88 6.05
C MET A 112 -3.06 16.84 7.05
N GLU A 113 -3.47 17.29 8.24
CA GLU A 113 -4.03 16.49 9.32
C GLU A 113 -5.40 15.90 8.93
N HIS A 114 -6.17 16.62 8.12
CA HIS A 114 -7.47 16.13 7.66
C HIS A 114 -7.32 14.98 6.65
N LEU A 115 -6.19 14.89 5.93
CA LEU A 115 -5.89 13.76 5.05
C LEU A 115 -5.56 12.47 5.83
N GLU A 116 -5.17 12.60 7.11
CA GLU A 116 -4.84 11.48 7.99
C GLU A 116 -6.08 10.90 8.69
N ILE A 117 -7.24 11.58 8.59
CA ILE A 117 -8.49 11.10 9.19
C ILE A 117 -8.84 9.75 8.59
N GLN A 118 -9.10 8.79 9.47
CA GLN A 118 -9.54 7.45 9.09
C GLN A 118 -11.07 7.34 9.10
N ASN A 119 -11.59 6.50 8.19
CA ASN A 119 -12.95 6.00 8.26
C ASN A 119 -13.10 4.99 9.41
N TRP A 120 -14.32 4.45 9.58
CA TRP A 120 -14.63 3.52 10.67
C TRP A 120 -13.88 2.17 10.63
N ILE A 121 -13.30 1.81 9.47
CA ILE A 121 -12.51 0.60 9.27
C ILE A 121 -11.02 0.86 9.57
N GLY A 122 -10.63 2.10 9.86
CA GLY A 122 -9.24 2.49 10.07
C GLY A 122 -8.49 2.86 8.80
N PHE A 123 -9.19 3.10 7.69
CA PHE A 123 -8.56 3.49 6.42
C PHE A 123 -8.66 4.99 6.21
N THR A 124 -7.54 5.60 5.81
CA THR A 124 -7.52 6.95 5.27
C THR A 124 -8.12 6.97 3.87
N ALA A 125 -8.42 8.17 3.36
CA ALA A 125 -8.84 8.34 1.98
C ALA A 125 -7.76 7.86 0.99
N PHE A 126 -6.48 7.98 1.36
CA PHE A 126 -5.37 7.50 0.55
C PHE A 126 -5.38 5.97 0.40
N ASP A 127 -5.67 5.25 1.50
CA ASP A 127 -5.83 3.79 1.48
C ASP A 127 -6.98 3.38 0.55
N CYS A 128 -8.14 4.05 0.68
CA CYS A 128 -9.30 3.83 -0.18
C CYS A 128 -8.97 4.07 -1.67
N LEU A 129 -8.20 5.11 -1.99
CA LEU A 129 -7.78 5.40 -3.36
C LEU A 129 -6.97 4.24 -3.95
N ILE A 130 -6.00 3.73 -3.20
CA ILE A 130 -5.10 2.65 -3.66
C ILE A 130 -5.88 1.34 -3.85
N ILE A 131 -6.82 1.05 -2.95
CA ILE A 131 -7.65 -0.17 -3.00
C ILE A 131 -8.66 -0.11 -4.17
N LEU A 132 -9.36 1.01 -4.31
CA LEU A 132 -10.51 1.12 -5.21
C LEU A 132 -10.13 1.58 -6.62
N PHE A 133 -9.13 2.46 -6.74
CA PHE A 133 -8.72 3.08 -8.00
C PHE A 133 -7.19 3.09 -8.15
N PRO A 134 -6.53 1.91 -8.14
CA PRO A 134 -5.08 1.81 -8.26
C PRO A 134 -4.51 2.36 -9.59
N GLU A 135 -5.35 2.66 -10.58
CA GLU A 135 -4.94 3.36 -11.81
C GLU A 135 -4.76 4.88 -11.65
N ARG A 136 -5.32 5.52 -10.61
CA ARG A 136 -5.35 6.99 -10.43
C ARG A 136 -4.09 7.50 -9.71
N VAL A 137 -2.93 7.21 -10.27
CA VAL A 137 -1.62 7.56 -9.68
C VAL A 137 -1.46 9.08 -9.49
N GLU A 138 -2.00 9.88 -10.40
CA GLU A 138 -1.98 11.34 -10.33
C GLU A 138 -2.72 11.92 -9.10
N VAL A 139 -3.72 11.19 -8.60
CA VAL A 139 -4.41 11.58 -7.36
C VAL A 139 -3.53 11.23 -6.16
N ALA A 140 -2.89 10.05 -6.17
CA ALA A 140 -1.96 9.65 -5.11
C ALA A 140 -0.75 10.59 -5.02
N GLU A 141 -0.21 11.02 -6.16
CA GLU A 141 0.83 12.05 -6.26
C GLU A 141 0.39 13.37 -5.63
N CYS A 142 -0.82 13.83 -5.94
CA CYS A 142 -1.40 15.04 -5.34
C CYS A 142 -1.51 14.93 -3.81
N MET A 143 -2.01 13.80 -3.30
CA MET A 143 -2.18 13.55 -1.86
C MET A 143 -0.84 13.51 -1.11
N VAL A 144 0.14 12.76 -1.62
CA VAL A 144 1.48 12.66 -1.00
C VAL A 144 2.22 13.99 -1.09
N LYS A 145 2.07 14.76 -2.18
CA LYS A 145 2.64 16.10 -2.28
C LYS A 145 2.09 17.02 -1.18
N LYS A 146 0.82 16.86 -0.81
CA LYS A 146 0.16 17.64 0.25
C LYS A 146 0.56 17.17 1.64
N ASN A 147 0.66 15.86 1.87
CA ASN A 147 1.15 15.27 3.11
C ASN A 147 2.07 14.07 2.82
N PRO A 148 3.41 14.26 2.85
CA PRO A 148 4.39 13.21 2.57
C PRO A 148 4.34 12.03 3.54
N ASP A 149 3.82 12.23 4.75
CA ASP A 149 3.78 11.22 5.81
C ASP A 149 2.56 10.31 5.72
N LEU A 150 1.68 10.48 4.72
CA LEU A 150 0.47 9.66 4.55
C LEU A 150 0.77 8.16 4.48
N LEU A 151 1.89 7.76 3.88
CA LEU A 151 2.27 6.35 3.80
C LEU A 151 2.54 5.75 5.20
N LEU A 152 2.96 6.57 6.17
CA LEU A 152 3.25 6.16 7.54
C LEU A 152 1.98 6.03 8.40
N LYS A 153 0.86 6.61 7.94
CA LYS A 153 -0.44 6.56 8.62
C LYS A 153 -1.25 5.31 8.28
N SER A 154 -0.82 4.56 7.27
CA SER A 154 -1.44 3.31 6.86
C SER A 154 -0.85 2.13 7.64
N GLU A 155 -1.71 1.26 8.17
CA GLU A 155 -1.29 -0.03 8.71
C GLU A 155 -1.08 -1.08 7.60
N MET A 156 -1.50 -0.77 6.37
CA MET A 156 -1.40 -1.66 5.23
C MET A 156 -0.03 -1.55 4.55
N ALA A 157 0.47 -2.67 4.05
CA ALA A 157 1.59 -2.66 3.11
C ALA A 157 1.10 -2.18 1.73
N LEU A 158 0.91 -0.87 1.56
CA LEU A 158 0.26 -0.27 0.39
C LEU A 158 0.93 -0.65 -0.95
N VAL A 159 2.25 -0.82 -0.96
CA VAL A 159 2.97 -1.33 -2.14
C VAL A 159 2.48 -2.72 -2.54
N VAL A 160 2.28 -3.61 -1.56
CA VAL A 160 1.76 -4.97 -1.78
C VAL A 160 0.34 -4.92 -2.31
N VAL A 161 -0.51 -4.09 -1.69
CA VAL A 161 -1.91 -3.91 -2.10
C VAL A 161 -1.96 -3.50 -3.57
N ALA A 162 -1.25 -2.43 -3.93
CA ALA A 162 -1.18 -1.94 -5.31
C ALA A 162 -0.63 -3.00 -6.27
N GLN A 163 0.46 -3.69 -5.89
CA GLN A 163 1.10 -4.71 -6.73
C GLN A 163 0.15 -5.87 -7.03
N GLY A 164 -0.71 -6.26 -6.09
CA GLY A 164 -1.69 -7.34 -6.25
C GLY A 164 -2.87 -6.99 -7.17
N HIS A 165 -3.18 -5.71 -7.37
CA HIS A 165 -4.32 -5.27 -8.19
C HIS A 165 -4.02 -5.26 -9.70
N THR A 166 -5.02 -5.62 -10.50
CA THR A 166 -4.91 -5.71 -11.98
C THR A 166 -4.41 -4.45 -12.65
N LYS A 167 -4.78 -3.25 -12.17
CA LYS A 167 -4.31 -1.97 -12.73
C LYS A 167 -3.28 -1.24 -11.87
N GLY A 168 -2.76 -1.90 -10.82
CA GLY A 168 -1.94 -1.23 -9.81
C GLY A 168 -0.44 -1.23 -10.05
N GLU A 169 0.06 -1.73 -11.18
CA GLU A 169 1.51 -1.74 -11.47
C GLU A 169 2.14 -0.34 -11.37
N ARG A 170 1.50 0.68 -11.95
CA ARG A 170 2.00 2.07 -11.87
C ARG A 170 1.96 2.61 -10.44
N MET A 171 0.90 2.31 -9.69
CA MET A 171 0.77 2.71 -8.29
C MET A 171 1.79 1.99 -7.41
N ALA A 172 2.04 0.71 -7.64
CA ALA A 172 3.04 -0.07 -6.91
C ALA A 172 4.44 0.50 -7.12
N ARG A 173 4.82 0.83 -8.37
CA ARG A 173 6.08 1.53 -8.67
C ARG A 173 6.18 2.86 -7.94
N TYR A 174 5.12 3.66 -8.00
CA TYR A 174 5.08 4.97 -7.34
C TYR A 174 5.28 4.83 -5.83
N LEU A 175 4.49 3.98 -5.16
CA LEU A 175 4.60 3.74 -3.72
C LEU A 175 5.96 3.12 -3.34
N TYR A 176 6.50 2.21 -4.15
CA TYR A 176 7.81 1.63 -3.92
C TYR A 176 8.92 2.68 -4.01
N SER A 177 8.81 3.65 -4.92
CA SER A 177 9.78 4.76 -5.02
C SER A 177 9.82 5.66 -3.79
N LEU A 178 8.72 5.70 -3.02
CA LEU A 178 8.60 6.43 -1.76
C LEU A 178 8.95 5.57 -0.53
N THR A 179 9.07 4.25 -0.71
CA THR A 179 9.26 3.30 0.38
C THR A 179 10.69 2.81 0.39
N ARG A 180 11.35 2.89 1.55
CA ARG A 180 12.66 2.29 1.73
C ARG A 180 12.51 0.77 1.80
N PRO A 181 13.19 -0.03 0.94
CA PRO A 181 13.04 -1.49 0.96
C PRO A 181 13.35 -2.11 2.34
N GLU A 182 14.25 -1.48 3.11
CA GLU A 182 14.62 -1.91 4.47
C GLU A 182 13.47 -1.86 5.46
N THR A 183 12.49 -0.96 5.25
CA THR A 183 11.35 -0.74 6.16
C THR A 183 10.14 -1.59 5.79
N ILE A 184 10.22 -2.40 4.74
CA ILE A 184 9.17 -3.36 4.38
C ILE A 184 9.32 -4.59 5.30
N LYS A 185 8.21 -5.16 5.79
CA LYS A 185 8.27 -6.43 6.53
C LYS A 185 8.68 -7.57 5.61
N VAL A 186 9.42 -8.56 6.11
CA VAL A 186 9.88 -9.71 5.30
C VAL A 186 8.72 -10.41 4.60
N ILE A 187 7.61 -10.64 5.30
CA ILE A 187 6.40 -11.26 4.75
C ILE A 187 5.77 -10.44 3.61
N ASP A 188 5.80 -9.12 3.71
CA ASP A 188 5.28 -8.20 2.69
C ASP A 188 6.21 -8.15 1.47
N ALA A 189 7.53 -8.16 1.71
CA ALA A 189 8.52 -8.22 0.64
C ALA A 189 8.47 -9.56 -0.13
N ALA A 190 8.27 -10.68 0.58
CA ALA A 190 8.02 -11.98 -0.05
C ALA A 190 6.74 -11.97 -0.89
N GLN A 191 5.67 -11.36 -0.38
CA GLN A 191 4.42 -11.17 -1.12
C GLN A 191 4.62 -10.32 -2.39
N LEU A 192 5.40 -9.23 -2.33
CA LEU A 192 5.73 -8.42 -3.50
C LEU A 192 6.43 -9.23 -4.60
N ILE A 193 7.38 -10.08 -4.22
CA ILE A 193 8.10 -10.94 -5.16
C ILE A 193 7.15 -11.99 -5.75
N PHE A 194 6.34 -12.62 -4.92
CA PHE A 194 5.33 -13.58 -5.36
C PHE A 194 4.37 -12.96 -6.38
N ASP A 195 3.81 -11.78 -6.08
CA ASP A 195 2.91 -11.07 -6.98
C ASP A 195 3.60 -10.61 -8.26
N GLY A 196 4.87 -10.19 -8.16
CA GLY A 196 5.70 -9.89 -9.32
C GLY A 196 5.84 -11.08 -10.27
N PHE A 197 6.08 -12.29 -9.75
CA PHE A 197 6.16 -13.49 -10.58
C PHE A 197 4.80 -13.95 -11.11
N ARG A 198 3.76 -13.90 -10.29
CA ARG A 198 2.39 -14.32 -10.65
C ARG A 198 1.77 -13.41 -11.71
N LEU A 199 2.02 -12.11 -11.63
CA LEU A 199 1.47 -11.08 -12.53
C LEU A 199 2.44 -10.67 -13.64
N HIS A 200 3.62 -11.29 -13.72
CA HIS A 200 4.67 -10.95 -14.69
C HIS A 200 5.16 -9.49 -14.59
N ARG A 201 5.22 -8.95 -13.37
CA ARG A 201 5.71 -7.60 -13.00
C ARG A 201 7.03 -7.73 -12.26
N PHE A 202 8.11 -7.90 -13.01
CA PHE A 202 9.39 -8.36 -12.45
C PHE A 202 10.26 -7.26 -11.86
N ASP A 203 9.97 -5.99 -12.11
CA ASP A 203 10.80 -4.85 -11.70
C ASP A 203 11.01 -4.75 -10.18
N LEU A 204 9.94 -4.71 -9.39
CA LEU A 204 10.02 -4.62 -7.93
C LEU A 204 10.60 -5.91 -7.34
N ALA A 205 10.16 -7.06 -7.88
CA ALA A 205 10.65 -8.37 -7.47
C ALA A 205 12.17 -8.50 -7.69
N TRP A 206 12.66 -8.02 -8.83
CA TRP A 206 14.07 -8.05 -9.19
C TRP A 206 14.90 -7.14 -8.28
N ASP A 207 14.48 -5.88 -8.07
CA ASP A 207 15.19 -4.97 -7.17
C ASP A 207 15.30 -5.54 -5.74
N LEU A 208 14.21 -6.11 -5.21
CA LEU A 208 14.20 -6.74 -3.90
C LEU A 208 15.13 -7.96 -3.82
N ILE A 209 15.12 -8.86 -4.82
CA ILE A 209 16.00 -10.03 -4.84
C ILE A 209 17.47 -9.63 -4.96
N GLN A 210 17.78 -8.63 -5.77
CA GLN A 210 19.16 -8.16 -5.93
C GLN A 210 19.72 -7.59 -4.62
N ARG A 211 18.91 -6.83 -3.88
CA ARG A 211 19.32 -6.25 -2.59
C ARG A 211 19.30 -7.27 -1.45
N TYR A 212 18.32 -8.17 -1.46
CA TYR A 212 18.06 -9.13 -0.39
C TYR A 212 17.78 -10.53 -0.95
N PRO A 213 18.80 -11.26 -1.44
CA PRO A 213 18.61 -12.55 -2.11
C PRO A 213 17.85 -13.60 -1.30
N LYS A 214 17.94 -13.53 0.04
CA LYS A 214 17.22 -14.45 0.95
C LYS A 214 15.70 -14.31 0.86
N LEU A 215 15.18 -13.17 0.39
CA LEU A 215 13.74 -12.97 0.18
C LEU A 215 13.14 -13.91 -0.85
N ALA A 216 13.93 -14.40 -1.81
CA ALA A 216 13.47 -15.39 -2.80
C ALA A 216 13.02 -16.71 -2.14
N MET A 217 13.52 -17.00 -0.93
CA MET A 217 13.25 -18.20 -0.15
C MET A 217 12.36 -17.95 1.09
N ALA A 218 11.96 -16.70 1.34
CA ALA A 218 11.06 -16.35 2.43
C ALA A 218 9.61 -16.75 2.09
N THR A 219 8.76 -16.89 3.12
CA THR A 219 7.34 -17.17 2.92
C THR A 219 6.51 -15.89 2.84
N ASP A 220 5.55 -15.87 1.92
CA ASP A 220 4.53 -14.81 1.82
C ASP A 220 3.40 -15.00 2.86
N LYS A 221 2.32 -14.21 2.73
CA LYS A 221 1.16 -14.26 3.66
C LYS A 221 0.37 -15.56 3.60
N ASN A 222 0.57 -16.37 2.57
CA ASN A 222 -0.10 -17.64 2.32
C ASN A 222 0.88 -18.82 2.41
N ASP A 223 2.02 -18.63 3.08
CA ASP A 223 3.10 -19.61 3.23
C ASP A 223 3.74 -20.08 1.89
N ASN A 224 3.57 -19.33 0.80
CA ASN A 224 4.24 -19.63 -0.47
C ASN A 224 5.67 -19.12 -0.46
N ILE A 225 6.56 -19.86 -1.11
CA ILE A 225 7.93 -19.44 -1.38
C ILE A 225 7.99 -18.88 -2.81
N PRO A 226 8.34 -17.59 -3.02
CA PRO A 226 8.30 -16.98 -4.34
C PRO A 226 9.12 -17.73 -5.40
N LEU A 227 10.29 -18.27 -5.05
CA LEU A 227 11.11 -19.04 -5.99
C LEU A 227 10.41 -20.35 -6.43
N VAL A 228 9.67 -21.01 -5.54
CA VAL A 228 8.90 -22.22 -5.87
C VAL A 228 7.74 -21.86 -6.81
N THR A 229 7.08 -20.73 -6.56
CA THR A 229 6.03 -20.20 -7.44
C THR A 229 6.57 -19.89 -8.83
N LEU A 230 7.74 -19.24 -8.92
CA LEU A 230 8.40 -19.00 -10.20
C LEU A 230 8.69 -20.31 -10.92
N ALA A 231 9.32 -21.28 -10.24
CA ALA A 231 9.65 -22.60 -10.80
C ALA A 231 8.43 -23.38 -11.30
N SER A 232 7.28 -23.19 -10.66
CA SER A 232 6.00 -23.79 -11.05
C SER A 232 5.29 -23.03 -12.17
N ASN A 233 5.75 -21.83 -12.52
CA ASN A 233 5.29 -21.09 -13.69
C ASN A 233 5.88 -21.69 -14.96
N ARG A 234 5.12 -22.58 -15.60
CA ARG A 234 5.43 -23.23 -16.90
C ARG A 234 5.76 -22.26 -18.04
N PHE A 235 5.50 -20.96 -17.89
CA PHE A 235 5.83 -19.93 -18.86
C PHE A 235 7.13 -19.18 -18.57
N ALA A 236 7.68 -19.30 -17.36
CA ALA A 236 8.93 -18.66 -16.95
C ALA A 236 10.18 -19.45 -17.36
N PHE A 237 10.05 -20.74 -17.66
CA PHE A 237 11.16 -21.62 -18.02
C PHE A 237 10.93 -22.31 -19.37
N LYS A 238 12.00 -22.36 -20.18
CA LYS A 238 12.07 -23.01 -21.49
C LYS A 238 11.73 -24.51 -21.43
N SER A 239 11.89 -25.15 -20.27
CA SER A 239 11.58 -26.57 -20.00
C SER A 239 10.07 -26.88 -19.91
N GLY A 240 9.21 -25.85 -19.78
CA GLY A 240 7.76 -26.02 -19.64
C GLY A 240 6.97 -25.98 -20.96
N ARG A 241 7.63 -25.78 -22.11
CA ARG A 241 7.03 -25.85 -23.46
C ARG A 241 7.92 -26.70 -24.39
N PRO A 242 7.36 -27.62 -25.20
CA PRO A 242 8.09 -28.18 -26.33
C PRO A 242 8.21 -27.08 -27.41
N LEU A 243 9.26 -26.28 -27.34
CA LEU A 243 9.55 -25.25 -28.34
C LEU A 243 10.09 -25.89 -29.63
N HIS A 244 9.61 -25.42 -30.79
CA HIS A 244 10.12 -25.85 -32.09
C HIS A 244 11.47 -25.20 -32.39
N LEU A 245 12.25 -25.85 -33.27
CA LEU A 245 13.69 -25.57 -33.51
C LEU A 245 14.03 -24.09 -33.74
N TRP A 246 13.12 -23.32 -34.35
CA TRP A 246 13.32 -21.91 -34.70
C TRP A 246 13.31 -20.95 -33.50
N GLU A 247 12.60 -21.27 -32.42
CA GLU A 247 12.58 -20.45 -31.19
C GLU A 247 13.90 -20.57 -30.38
N LYS A 248 14.78 -21.52 -30.73
CA LYS A 248 16.11 -21.65 -30.14
C LYS A 248 17.12 -20.66 -30.73
N LEU A 249 16.91 -20.14 -31.94
CA LEU A 249 17.87 -19.29 -32.64
C LEU A 249 17.82 -17.82 -32.22
N ILE A 250 16.73 -17.35 -31.61
CA ILE A 250 16.58 -15.95 -31.19
C ILE A 250 17.27 -15.67 -29.84
N TYR A 251 17.73 -16.70 -29.12
CA TYR A 251 18.33 -16.58 -27.78
C TYR A 251 19.85 -16.77 -27.73
N HIS A 252 20.50 -16.95 -28.89
CA HIS A 252 21.97 -17.04 -29.00
C HIS A 252 22.55 -16.03 -30.02
N GLY A 253 21.86 -14.91 -30.23
CA GLY A 253 22.39 -13.74 -30.93
C GLY A 253 22.71 -12.63 -29.94
#